data_AF-A0AAJ7RBK7-F1
#
_entry.id   AF-A0AAJ7RBK7-F1
#
_cell.length_a   1.000
_cell.length_b   1.000
_cell.length_c   1.000
_cell.angle_alpha   90.00
_cell.angle_beta   90.00
_cell.angle_gamma   90.00
#
_symmetry.space_group_name_H-M   'P 1'
#
loop_
_entity.id
_entity.type
_entity.pdbx_description
1 polymer ?
#
loop_
_entity_poly.entity_id
_entity_poly.type
_entity_poly.pdbx_seq_one_letter_code
_entity_poly.pdbx_strand_id
1 'polypeptide(L)'
;MTRWSVARVLTTFEMYSLIFVASRSQAFASSKEERVLDLDFQNSNFSSAMTIYSLAGPNALARSGLVERQEKLQQHCEEIPDEEIHKRDVLPEMFHHILVDEKHKLLYCYVPKVACTNWKRVFMIVTGKWEGNDPLEIPANQAHAAGNLERLSNYSMPEIEEKLATYNKFIVVRHPLERLLSAYRNKFETKQETSSIYFQTRFGKKIVKKYRKNATKESLLKGDDVTFSEFVDFVTGGAENETHNEHWRSIYELCHPCIVNYNLVSKYESLTEDATEILERLGAGWVRFPTKPQSRESTSKKLDRYYSSLSLKQLQKLTDLYRLDLRLFDYSLEDVLGFSLA
;
A
#
# COMPACT_ATOMS: atom_id res chain seq x y z
N MET A 1 51.83 21.15 -48.70
CA MET A 1 52.15 21.82 -49.99
C MET A 1 50.97 21.61 -50.94
N THR A 2 50.68 22.56 -51.85
CA THR A 2 49.86 22.43 -53.10
C THR A 2 48.50 21.69 -53.03
N ARG A 3 47.28 22.27 -53.10
CA ARG A 3 46.65 23.34 -53.93
C ARG A 3 45.92 22.81 -55.19
N TRP A 4 44.75 23.44 -55.48
CA TRP A 4 43.75 23.26 -56.58
C TRP A 4 42.69 22.16 -56.34
N SER A 5 41.39 22.29 -56.66
CA SER A 5 40.49 23.43 -57.07
C SER A 5 39.12 23.23 -56.37
N VAL A 6 38.19 24.17 -56.13
CA VAL A 6 37.58 25.33 -56.85
C VAL A 6 36.55 24.99 -57.95
N ALA A 7 35.26 25.14 -57.61
CA ALA A 7 34.20 25.65 -58.50
C ALA A 7 33.06 26.30 -57.65
N ARG A 8 32.43 27.37 -58.14
CA ARG A 8 31.35 28.17 -57.51
C ARG A 8 30.12 28.19 -58.42
N VAL A 9 28.95 28.55 -57.85
CA VAL A 9 27.83 29.40 -58.37
C VAL A 9 26.56 29.01 -57.56
N LEU A 10 26.04 29.82 -56.63
CA LEU A 10 25.09 30.97 -56.81
C LEU A 10 23.79 30.51 -57.52
N THR A 11 22.55 30.69 -57.02
CA THR A 11 21.88 31.92 -56.53
C THR A 11 20.50 31.61 -55.87
N THR A 12 19.97 32.57 -55.08
CA THR A 12 18.53 32.95 -54.86
C THR A 12 17.44 31.90 -54.56
N PHE A 13 16.72 31.97 -53.43
CA PHE A 13 15.62 32.88 -53.01
C PHE A 13 14.19 32.39 -53.35
N GLU A 14 13.23 32.73 -52.49
CA GLU A 14 11.84 32.22 -52.42
C GLU A 14 10.95 32.53 -53.65
N MET A 15 9.89 31.74 -53.88
CA MET A 15 8.63 32.28 -54.40
C MET A 15 7.37 31.40 -54.20
N TYR A 16 6.45 31.93 -53.36
CA TYR A 16 4.99 32.08 -53.51
C TYR A 16 4.03 31.00 -54.09
N SER A 17 2.84 31.00 -53.47
CA SER A 17 1.61 30.26 -53.80
C SER A 17 0.74 30.89 -54.91
N LEU A 18 -0.25 30.10 -55.38
CA LEU A 18 -1.57 30.39 -56.03
C LEU A 18 -1.76 29.41 -57.23
N ILE A 19 -2.92 28.78 -57.48
CA ILE A 19 -4.21 29.27 -58.01
C ILE A 19 -5.22 28.08 -57.83
N PHE A 20 -6.39 28.17 -57.20
CA PHE A 20 -7.71 28.72 -57.63
C PHE A 20 -8.41 28.08 -58.85
N VAL A 21 -9.42 27.23 -58.63
CA VAL A 21 -10.62 27.08 -59.51
C VAL A 21 -11.84 26.77 -58.62
N ALA A 22 -13.00 27.35 -58.95
CA ALA A 22 -14.27 27.11 -58.27
C ALA A 22 -15.40 26.83 -59.28
N SER A 23 -16.41 26.05 -58.88
CA SER A 23 -17.70 25.99 -59.58
C SER A 23 -18.87 25.72 -58.62
N ARG A 24 -19.81 26.68 -58.63
CA ARG A 24 -21.28 26.62 -58.47
C ARG A 24 -21.98 25.35 -57.95
N SER A 25 -23.16 25.39 -57.35
CA SER A 25 -24.01 26.41 -56.67
C SER A 25 -25.35 25.73 -56.39
N GLN A 26 -25.83 25.69 -55.14
CA GLN A 26 -27.28 25.71 -54.84
C GLN A 26 -27.48 26.01 -53.36
N ALA A 27 -28.45 26.87 -53.06
CA ALA A 27 -28.80 27.27 -51.71
C ALA A 27 -30.22 26.79 -51.38
N PHE A 28 -30.40 26.28 -50.17
CA PHE A 28 -31.70 26.21 -49.51
C PHE A 28 -31.50 26.58 -48.03
N ALA A 29 -32.36 27.43 -47.52
CA ALA A 29 -32.31 27.90 -46.13
C ALA A 29 -33.39 27.19 -45.31
N SER A 30 -33.12 26.87 -44.04
CA SER A 30 -33.99 27.18 -42.88
C SER A 30 -33.50 26.53 -41.57
N SER A 31 -33.88 27.16 -40.47
CA SER A 31 -34.02 26.64 -39.09
C SER A 31 -32.76 26.36 -38.26
N LYS A 32 -32.90 26.72 -36.97
CA LYS A 32 -31.94 26.53 -35.87
C LYS A 32 -32.13 25.14 -35.26
N GLU A 33 -31.06 24.56 -34.73
CA GLU A 33 -31.08 23.91 -33.40
C GLU A 33 -29.64 23.59 -32.95
N GLU A 34 -29.36 23.82 -31.66
CA GLU A 34 -28.11 23.38 -31.04
C GLU A 34 -28.12 21.85 -30.93
N ARG A 35 -27.00 21.20 -31.29
CA ARG A 35 -26.87 19.75 -31.11
C ARG A 35 -25.56 19.42 -30.41
N VAL A 36 -25.70 19.00 -29.17
CA VAL A 36 -24.64 18.35 -28.39
C VAL A 36 -24.19 17.10 -29.14
N LEU A 37 -22.87 16.87 -29.22
CA LEU A 37 -22.32 15.68 -29.87
C LEU A 37 -22.37 14.49 -28.90
N ASP A 38 -23.33 13.60 -29.14
CA ASP A 38 -23.28 12.22 -28.66
C ASP A 38 -22.05 11.52 -29.24
N LEU A 39 -21.37 10.74 -28.40
CA LEU A 39 -20.32 9.81 -28.81
C LEU A 39 -20.71 8.40 -28.38
N ASP A 40 -21.50 7.74 -29.23
CA ASP A 40 -21.78 6.32 -29.14
C ASP A 40 -20.48 5.51 -29.24
N PHE A 41 -20.12 4.79 -28.16
CA PHE A 41 -19.06 3.79 -28.18
C PHE A 41 -19.58 2.43 -27.73
N GLN A 42 -20.37 1.78 -28.60
CA GLN A 42 -20.62 0.36 -28.48
C GLN A 42 -19.53 -0.43 -29.23
N ASN A 43 -18.76 -1.23 -28.49
CA ASN A 43 -18.84 -2.70 -28.52
C ASN A 43 -17.47 -3.40 -28.35
N SER A 44 -17.20 -3.95 -27.16
CA SER A 44 -16.71 -5.34 -27.00
C SER A 44 -16.43 -5.71 -25.53
N ASN A 45 -17.08 -6.80 -25.05
CA ASN A 45 -16.68 -7.65 -23.92
C ASN A 45 -16.19 -7.01 -22.59
N PHE A 46 -16.93 -6.03 -22.04
CA PHE A 46 -16.73 -5.58 -20.66
C PHE A 46 -18.03 -5.61 -19.84
N SER A 47 -18.62 -6.80 -19.65
CA SER A 47 -19.90 -6.96 -18.94
C SER A 47 -20.02 -8.30 -18.22
N SER A 48 -19.96 -8.28 -16.87
CA SER A 48 -20.57 -9.30 -16.00
C SER A 48 -20.57 -8.91 -14.51
N ALA A 49 -19.56 -8.16 -14.02
CA ALA A 49 -19.27 -8.07 -12.58
C ALA A 49 -19.33 -6.67 -11.94
N MET A 50 -19.79 -5.63 -12.65
CA MET A 50 -20.07 -4.32 -12.04
C MET A 50 -21.56 -4.17 -11.76
N THR A 51 -22.04 -4.87 -10.73
CA THR A 51 -23.27 -4.46 -10.05
C THR A 51 -23.08 -3.00 -9.63
N ILE A 52 -23.90 -2.10 -10.16
CA ILE A 52 -23.77 -0.66 -9.94
C ILE A 52 -24.10 -0.35 -8.48
N TYR A 53 -23.09 -0.41 -7.62
CA TYR A 53 -23.10 0.30 -6.35
C TYR A 53 -23.25 1.77 -6.68
N SER A 54 -24.40 2.36 -6.30
CA SER A 54 -24.70 3.75 -6.63
C SER A 54 -23.53 4.67 -6.25
N LEU A 55 -23.00 5.39 -7.23
CA LEU A 55 -21.98 6.42 -7.02
C LEU A 55 -22.44 7.51 -6.05
N ALA A 56 -23.75 7.65 -5.81
CA ALA A 56 -24.36 8.61 -4.91
C ALA A 56 -24.92 7.98 -3.61
N GLY A 57 -24.52 6.76 -3.26
CA GLY A 57 -24.89 6.15 -1.98
C GLY A 57 -24.18 6.77 -0.76
N PRO A 58 -24.55 6.39 0.47
CA PRO A 58 -24.02 7.02 1.70
C PRO A 58 -22.50 6.96 1.87
N ASN A 59 -21.83 6.01 1.21
CA ASN A 59 -20.38 5.81 1.23
C ASN A 59 -19.68 6.24 -0.08
N ALA A 60 -20.31 7.11 -0.88
CA ALA A 60 -19.78 7.62 -2.16
C ALA A 60 -18.32 8.11 -2.09
N LEU A 61 -17.95 8.81 -1.01
CA LEU A 61 -16.59 9.32 -0.82
C LEU A 61 -15.57 8.19 -0.60
N ALA A 62 -15.93 7.16 0.18
CA ALA A 62 -15.08 5.99 0.39
C ALA A 62 -14.91 5.20 -0.93
N ARG A 63 -15.99 5.04 -1.72
CA ARG A 63 -15.95 4.45 -3.06
C ARG A 63 -14.95 5.19 -3.97
N SER A 64 -15.09 6.51 -4.06
CA SER A 64 -14.19 7.36 -4.86
C SER A 64 -12.73 7.22 -4.41
N GLY A 65 -12.48 7.25 -3.10
CA GLY A 65 -11.12 7.09 -2.54
C GLY A 65 -10.51 5.71 -2.78
N LEU A 66 -11.31 4.64 -2.75
CA LEU A 66 -10.84 3.29 -3.08
C LEU A 66 -10.47 3.15 -4.56
N VAL A 67 -11.25 3.75 -5.47
CA VAL A 67 -10.98 3.76 -6.92
C VAL A 67 -9.72 4.57 -7.23
N GLU A 68 -9.61 5.81 -6.73
CA GLU A 68 -8.44 6.67 -6.93
C GLU A 68 -7.13 5.99 -6.49
N ARG A 69 -7.15 5.31 -5.33
CA ARG A 69 -5.98 4.60 -4.80
C ARG A 69 -5.64 3.33 -5.59
N GLN A 70 -6.63 2.65 -6.18
CA GLN A 70 -6.40 1.53 -7.10
C GLN A 70 -5.70 2.04 -8.37
N GLU A 71 -6.21 3.10 -8.98
CA GLU A 71 -5.66 3.70 -10.21
C GLU A 71 -4.22 4.18 -9.99
N LYS A 72 -3.98 4.95 -8.91
CA LYS A 72 -2.63 5.39 -8.52
C LYS A 72 -1.68 4.23 -8.25
N LEU A 73 -2.12 3.18 -7.56
CA LEU A 73 -1.26 2.02 -7.29
C LEU A 73 -0.85 1.31 -8.59
N GLN A 74 -1.79 1.14 -9.52
CA GLN A 74 -1.52 0.55 -10.83
C GLN A 74 -0.54 1.40 -11.64
N GLN A 75 -0.77 2.71 -11.74
CA GLN A 75 0.13 3.66 -12.40
C GLN A 75 1.55 3.59 -11.79
N HIS A 76 1.68 3.69 -10.47
CA HIS A 76 2.97 3.63 -9.80
C HIS A 76 3.70 2.30 -10.00
N CYS A 77 2.97 1.18 -10.16
CA CYS A 77 3.56 -0.11 -10.51
C CYS A 77 4.11 -0.14 -11.95
N GLU A 78 3.43 0.50 -12.90
CA GLU A 78 3.88 0.60 -14.30
C GLU A 78 5.12 1.50 -14.46
N GLU A 79 5.30 2.49 -13.58
CA GLU A 79 6.46 3.38 -13.57
C GLU A 79 7.67 2.86 -12.75
N ILE A 80 7.61 1.66 -12.16
CA ILE A 80 8.76 1.05 -11.48
C ILE A 80 9.53 0.20 -12.50
N PRO A 81 10.85 0.42 -12.68
CA PRO A 81 11.64 -0.39 -13.59
C PRO A 81 11.57 -1.89 -13.27
N ASP A 82 11.53 -2.70 -14.32
CA ASP A 82 11.59 -4.17 -14.31
C ASP A 82 12.76 -4.78 -13.51
N GLU A 83 13.77 -3.96 -13.16
CA GLU A 83 14.94 -4.33 -12.36
C GLU A 83 14.71 -4.11 -10.85
N GLU A 84 13.85 -3.13 -10.48
CA GLU A 84 13.41 -2.89 -9.10
C GLU A 84 12.26 -3.83 -8.70
N ILE A 85 11.41 -4.19 -9.66
CA ILE A 85 10.48 -5.31 -9.51
C ILE A 85 11.31 -6.59 -9.52
N HIS A 86 11.58 -7.15 -8.35
CA HIS A 86 12.34 -8.39 -8.22
C HIS A 86 11.69 -9.54 -9.02
N LYS A 87 12.21 -9.77 -10.25
CA LYS A 87 11.91 -10.93 -11.11
C LYS A 87 12.51 -12.22 -10.53
N ARG A 88 12.09 -12.56 -9.31
CA ARG A 88 12.23 -13.89 -8.74
C ARG A 88 11.11 -14.76 -9.28
N ASP A 89 11.34 -16.07 -9.31
CA ASP A 89 10.26 -17.02 -9.58
C ASP A 89 9.11 -16.76 -8.60
N VAL A 90 7.87 -16.73 -9.11
CA VAL A 90 6.69 -16.53 -8.27
C VAL A 90 6.40 -17.84 -7.56
N LEU A 91 6.64 -17.86 -6.24
CA LEU A 91 6.50 -19.05 -5.40
C LEU A 91 5.37 -18.86 -4.36
N PRO A 92 4.68 -19.93 -3.94
CA PRO A 92 3.56 -19.84 -2.98
C PRO A 92 3.91 -19.09 -1.69
N GLU A 93 5.15 -19.20 -1.20
CA GLU A 93 5.64 -18.56 0.02
C GLU A 93 5.56 -17.03 -0.02
N MET A 94 5.63 -16.42 -1.22
CA MET A 94 5.45 -14.98 -1.40
C MET A 94 4.07 -14.51 -0.93
N PHE A 95 3.05 -15.37 -1.05
CA PHE A 95 1.68 -15.05 -0.70
C PHE A 95 1.31 -15.41 0.75
N HIS A 96 2.29 -15.71 1.61
CA HIS A 96 2.07 -16.06 3.02
C HIS A 96 1.27 -15.00 3.81
N HIS A 97 1.38 -13.73 3.44
CA HIS A 97 0.63 -12.63 4.08
C HIS A 97 -0.80 -12.45 3.57
N ILE A 98 -1.21 -13.19 2.54
CA ILE A 98 -2.54 -13.10 1.96
C ILE A 98 -3.45 -14.16 2.58
N LEU A 99 -4.55 -13.72 3.19
CA LEU A 99 -5.61 -14.58 3.71
C LEU A 99 -6.70 -14.76 2.65
N VAL A 100 -7.29 -15.94 2.62
CA VAL A 100 -8.33 -16.32 1.64
C VAL A 100 -9.70 -16.38 2.31
N ASP A 101 -10.66 -15.68 1.71
CA ASP A 101 -12.09 -15.84 1.97
C ASP A 101 -12.77 -16.35 0.70
N GLU A 102 -12.92 -17.67 0.62
CA GLU A 102 -13.60 -18.40 -0.46
C GLU A 102 -15.06 -17.96 -0.62
N LYS A 103 -15.73 -17.62 0.50
CA LYS A 103 -17.17 -17.34 0.55
C LYS A 103 -17.52 -16.02 -0.12
N HIS A 104 -16.69 -14.99 0.05
CA HIS A 104 -16.89 -13.67 -0.57
C HIS A 104 -15.94 -13.41 -1.75
N LYS A 105 -15.16 -14.41 -2.19
CA LYS A 105 -14.11 -14.30 -3.23
C LYS A 105 -13.19 -13.11 -2.99
N LEU A 106 -12.56 -13.10 -1.81
CA LEU A 106 -11.72 -12.02 -1.33
C LEU A 106 -10.35 -12.54 -0.86
N LEU A 107 -9.30 -11.86 -1.29
CA LEU A 107 -7.93 -12.03 -0.82
C LEU A 107 -7.55 -10.82 0.03
N TYR A 108 -7.05 -11.01 1.26
CA TYR A 108 -6.64 -9.91 2.14
C TYR A 108 -5.18 -10.02 2.54
N CYS A 109 -4.34 -9.07 2.12
CA CYS A 109 -2.97 -9.00 2.63
C CYS A 109 -2.91 -8.33 4.01
N TYR A 110 -2.59 -9.11 5.04
CA TYR A 110 -2.43 -8.57 6.38
C TYR A 110 -1.04 -7.94 6.56
N VAL A 111 -1.02 -6.62 6.70
CA VAL A 111 0.16 -5.86 7.08
C VAL A 111 0.13 -5.63 8.61
N PRO A 112 1.23 -5.87 9.35
CA PRO A 112 1.27 -5.49 10.76
C PRO A 112 1.18 -3.97 10.97
N LYS A 113 0.48 -3.57 12.03
CA LYS A 113 0.30 -2.19 12.53
C LYS A 113 -0.63 -1.27 11.71
N VAL A 114 -1.43 -1.86 10.81
CA VAL A 114 -2.52 -1.17 10.08
C VAL A 114 -3.91 -1.72 10.44
N ALA A 115 -4.12 -2.00 11.73
CA ALA A 115 -5.33 -2.65 12.28
C ALA A 115 -5.61 -4.09 11.80
N CYS A 116 -4.61 -4.82 11.30
CA CYS A 116 -4.77 -6.22 10.88
C CYS A 116 -5.37 -7.17 11.93
N THR A 117 -5.26 -6.88 13.22
CA THR A 117 -5.95 -7.68 14.26
C THR A 117 -7.47 -7.55 14.14
N ASN A 118 -7.98 -6.33 13.92
CA ASN A 118 -9.42 -6.10 13.73
C ASN A 118 -9.91 -6.70 12.41
N TRP A 119 -9.14 -6.58 11.33
CA TRP A 119 -9.48 -7.23 10.07
C TRP A 119 -9.48 -8.76 10.16
N LYS A 120 -8.54 -9.39 10.89
CA LYS A 120 -8.58 -10.84 11.14
C LYS A 120 -9.82 -11.26 11.95
N ARG A 121 -10.26 -10.46 12.91
CA ARG A 121 -11.51 -10.70 13.67
C ARG A 121 -12.74 -10.62 12.78
N VAL A 122 -12.83 -9.59 11.94
CA VAL A 122 -13.90 -9.45 10.92
C VAL A 122 -13.88 -10.64 9.96
N PHE A 123 -12.69 -11.03 9.47
CA PHE A 123 -12.52 -12.22 8.61
C PHE A 123 -13.03 -13.49 9.28
N MET A 124 -12.72 -13.73 10.56
CA MET A 124 -13.23 -14.89 11.29
C MET A 124 -14.77 -14.91 11.36
N ILE A 125 -15.41 -13.76 11.53
CA ILE A 125 -16.88 -13.67 11.57
C ILE A 125 -17.48 -13.92 10.18
N VAL A 126 -17.04 -13.19 9.15
CA VAL A 126 -17.66 -13.30 7.81
C VAL A 126 -17.46 -14.70 7.19
N THR A 127 -16.31 -15.33 7.43
CA THR A 127 -16.02 -16.72 7.00
C THR A 127 -16.70 -17.80 7.85
N GLY A 128 -17.43 -17.44 8.93
CA GLY A 128 -18.12 -18.41 9.80
C GLY A 128 -17.20 -19.19 10.73
N LYS A 129 -16.00 -18.69 11.01
CA LYS A 129 -15.03 -19.23 12.00
C LYS A 129 -15.29 -18.69 13.42
N TRP A 130 -16.26 -17.79 13.58
CA TRP A 130 -16.79 -17.29 14.85
C TRP A 130 -18.31 -17.15 14.74
N GLU A 131 -19.04 -17.51 15.80
CA GLU A 131 -20.52 -17.52 15.82
C GLU A 131 -21.13 -16.15 16.16
N GLY A 132 -20.40 -15.31 16.90
CA GLY A 132 -20.82 -13.95 17.26
C GLY A 132 -20.66 -12.94 16.12
N ASN A 133 -21.24 -11.74 16.29
CA ASN A 133 -21.23 -10.68 15.28
C ASN A 133 -20.38 -9.45 15.67
N ASP A 134 -19.86 -9.36 16.90
CA ASP A 134 -18.93 -8.32 17.33
C ASP A 134 -17.47 -8.80 17.24
N PRO A 135 -16.64 -8.23 16.36
CA PRO A 135 -15.23 -8.60 16.25
C PRO A 135 -14.40 -8.32 17.52
N LEU A 136 -14.90 -7.52 18.48
CA LEU A 136 -14.22 -7.27 19.75
C LEU A 136 -14.32 -8.43 20.76
N GLU A 137 -15.32 -9.31 20.62
CA GLU A 137 -15.43 -10.54 21.43
C GLU A 137 -14.22 -11.46 21.24
N ILE A 138 -13.69 -11.52 20.02
CA ILE A 138 -12.57 -12.38 19.64
C ILE A 138 -11.27 -11.86 20.27
N PRO A 139 -10.60 -12.60 21.17
CA PRO A 139 -9.33 -12.20 21.76
C PRO A 139 -8.21 -12.03 20.72
N ALA A 140 -7.31 -11.06 20.93
CA ALA A 140 -6.27 -10.73 19.95
C ALA A 140 -5.31 -11.90 19.67
N ASN A 141 -5.01 -12.75 20.67
CA ASN A 141 -4.24 -13.98 20.49
C ASN A 141 -4.97 -15.01 19.63
N GLN A 142 -6.30 -15.12 19.75
CA GLN A 142 -7.10 -16.02 18.92
C GLN A 142 -7.19 -15.52 17.47
N ALA A 143 -7.33 -14.21 17.26
CA ALA A 143 -7.28 -13.58 15.94
C ALA A 143 -5.91 -13.73 15.22
N HIS A 144 -4.85 -14.11 15.94
CA HIS A 144 -3.52 -14.41 15.38
C HIS A 144 -3.14 -15.89 15.44
N ALA A 145 -4.03 -16.78 15.92
CA ALA A 145 -3.77 -18.21 15.98
C ALA A 145 -3.73 -18.84 14.56
N ALA A 146 -2.83 -19.81 14.37
CA ALA A 146 -2.78 -20.58 13.13
C ALA A 146 -4.02 -21.48 12.98
N GLY A 147 -4.44 -21.75 11.74
CA GLY A 147 -5.60 -22.59 11.41
C GLY A 147 -6.96 -21.90 11.45
N ASN A 148 -7.07 -20.68 12.00
CA ASN A 148 -8.34 -19.94 11.99
C ASN A 148 -8.71 -19.35 10.63
N LEU A 149 -7.70 -18.96 9.83
CA LEU A 149 -7.87 -18.32 8.52
C LEU A 149 -6.89 -18.94 7.53
N GLU A 150 -7.38 -19.29 6.34
CA GLU A 150 -6.55 -19.88 5.28
C GLU A 150 -5.62 -18.85 4.66
N ARG A 151 -4.45 -19.31 4.20
CA ARG A 151 -3.43 -18.48 3.55
C ARG A 151 -3.31 -18.88 2.09
N LEU A 152 -3.11 -17.90 1.21
CA LEU A 152 -2.94 -18.18 -0.22
C LEU A 152 -1.69 -19.03 -0.50
N SER A 153 -0.67 -18.94 0.35
CA SER A 153 0.52 -19.82 0.33
C SER A 153 0.25 -21.30 0.62
N ASN A 154 -0.95 -21.68 1.06
CA ASN A 154 -1.31 -23.09 1.33
C ASN A 154 -1.79 -23.83 0.06
N TYR A 155 -2.03 -23.10 -1.03
CA TYR A 155 -2.61 -23.62 -2.28
C TYR A 155 -1.52 -23.89 -3.32
N SER A 156 -1.83 -24.67 -4.35
CA SER A 156 -0.94 -24.87 -5.50
C SER A 156 -0.89 -23.63 -6.40
N MET A 157 0.20 -23.45 -7.17
CA MET A 157 0.34 -22.29 -8.06
C MET A 157 -0.84 -22.07 -9.03
N PRO A 158 -1.43 -23.10 -9.67
CA PRO A 158 -2.62 -22.91 -10.50
C PRO A 158 -3.85 -22.38 -9.73
N GLU A 159 -4.06 -22.82 -8.50
CA GLU A 159 -5.15 -22.30 -7.64
C GLU A 159 -4.86 -20.86 -7.17
N ILE A 160 -3.58 -20.53 -6.94
CA ILE A 160 -3.16 -19.17 -6.61
C ILE A 160 -3.42 -18.23 -7.80
N GLU A 161 -3.05 -18.64 -9.00
CA GLU A 161 -3.31 -17.90 -10.25
C GLU A 161 -4.82 -17.73 -10.50
N GLU A 162 -5.63 -18.77 -10.33
CA GLU A 162 -7.09 -18.69 -10.45
C GLU A 162 -7.69 -17.66 -9.46
N LYS A 163 -7.27 -17.72 -8.18
CA LYS A 163 -7.77 -16.80 -7.15
C LYS A 163 -7.28 -15.37 -7.40
N LEU A 164 -6.02 -15.18 -7.82
CA LEU A 164 -5.49 -13.88 -8.24
C LEU A 164 -6.20 -13.32 -9.49
N ALA A 165 -6.72 -14.17 -10.37
CA ALA A 165 -7.50 -13.74 -11.54
C ALA A 165 -8.96 -13.40 -11.19
N THR A 166 -9.58 -14.11 -10.24
CA THR A 166 -11.04 -14.10 -10.04
C THR A 166 -11.53 -13.44 -8.76
N TYR A 167 -10.66 -13.18 -7.78
CA TYR A 167 -11.05 -12.62 -6.46
C TYR A 167 -10.75 -11.12 -6.39
N ASN A 168 -11.54 -10.40 -5.58
CA ASN A 168 -11.15 -9.06 -5.16
C ASN A 168 -9.90 -9.19 -4.26
N LYS A 169 -8.94 -8.27 -4.38
CA LYS A 169 -7.76 -8.26 -3.49
C LYS A 169 -7.69 -6.96 -2.73
N PHE A 170 -7.64 -7.11 -1.43
CA PHE A 170 -7.73 -6.07 -0.42
C PHE A 170 -6.41 -5.94 0.33
N ILE A 171 -5.98 -4.69 0.52
CA ILE A 171 -4.85 -4.31 1.35
C ILE A 171 -5.22 -3.10 2.19
N VAL A 172 -4.72 -3.06 3.42
CA VAL A 172 -4.69 -1.83 4.23
C VAL A 172 -3.26 -1.35 4.27
N VAL A 173 -3.06 -0.06 4.08
CA VAL A 173 -1.77 0.61 4.17
C VAL A 173 -1.82 1.77 5.14
N ARG A 174 -0.65 2.30 5.51
CA ARG A 174 -0.45 3.41 6.45
C ARG A 174 0.89 4.03 6.15
N HIS A 175 1.06 5.31 6.42
CA HIS A 175 2.36 5.97 6.24
C HIS A 175 3.50 5.14 6.88
N PRO A 176 4.55 4.74 6.15
CA PRO A 176 5.51 3.73 6.59
C PRO A 176 6.25 4.12 7.87
N LEU A 177 6.56 5.40 8.05
CA LEU A 177 7.15 5.93 9.30
C LEU A 177 6.20 5.80 10.51
N GLU A 178 4.89 6.08 10.35
CA GLU A 178 3.92 5.90 11.44
C GLU A 178 3.69 4.41 11.75
N ARG A 179 3.75 3.56 10.73
CA ARG A 179 3.74 2.10 10.88
C ARG A 179 4.96 1.61 11.66
N LEU A 180 6.17 2.08 11.34
CA LEU A 180 7.41 1.74 12.04
C LEU A 180 7.37 2.18 13.51
N LEU A 181 6.96 3.43 13.79
CA LEU A 181 6.82 3.91 15.17
C LEU A 181 5.77 3.08 15.92
N SER A 182 4.65 2.74 15.28
CA SER A 182 3.65 1.83 15.86
C SER A 182 4.19 0.42 16.14
N ALA A 183 5.21 -0.04 15.40
CA ALA A 183 5.89 -1.31 15.65
C ALA A 183 6.83 -1.19 16.86
N TYR A 184 7.73 -0.20 16.87
CA TYR A 184 8.65 0.07 17.97
C TYR A 184 7.92 0.16 19.32
N ARG A 185 6.90 1.00 19.40
CA ARG A 185 6.15 1.25 20.64
C ARG A 185 5.42 0.00 21.16
N ASN A 186 4.95 -0.87 20.26
CA ASN A 186 4.32 -2.14 20.66
C ASN A 186 5.34 -3.22 21.08
N LYS A 187 6.58 -3.17 20.61
CA LYS A 187 7.56 -4.25 20.81
C LYS A 187 8.70 -3.94 21.77
N PHE A 188 8.93 -2.67 22.08
CA PHE A 188 10.05 -2.24 22.93
C PHE A 188 9.61 -1.31 24.07
N GLU A 189 8.66 -0.39 23.87
CA GLU A 189 8.20 0.50 24.97
C GLU A 189 7.23 -0.15 25.94
N THR A 190 6.35 -1.03 25.45
CA THR A 190 5.26 -1.58 26.27
C THR A 190 5.86 -2.54 27.29
N LYS A 191 5.69 -2.28 28.59
CA LYS A 191 6.21 -3.13 29.66
C LYS A 191 5.21 -4.23 30.03
N GLN A 192 5.70 -5.34 30.56
CA GLN A 192 4.93 -6.46 31.14
C GLN A 192 4.02 -7.25 30.18
N GLU A 193 3.80 -6.80 28.95
CA GLU A 193 3.13 -7.57 27.88
C GLU A 193 4.02 -8.73 27.38
N THR A 194 3.49 -9.96 27.36
CA THR A 194 4.22 -11.18 26.93
C THR A 194 4.89 -11.03 25.57
N SER A 195 4.19 -10.40 24.61
CA SER A 195 4.77 -10.14 23.29
C SER A 195 5.95 -9.16 23.35
N SER A 196 5.85 -8.10 24.14
CA SER A 196 6.93 -7.11 24.27
C SER A 196 8.15 -7.72 24.97
N ILE A 197 7.95 -8.47 26.06
CA ILE A 197 9.02 -9.19 26.77
C ILE A 197 9.80 -10.10 25.82
N TYR A 198 9.11 -10.83 24.93
CA TYR A 198 9.75 -11.65 23.91
C TYR A 198 10.59 -10.82 22.92
N PHE A 199 10.07 -9.69 22.41
CA PHE A 199 10.82 -8.84 21.47
C PHE A 199 12.02 -8.12 22.13
N GLN A 200 11.86 -7.58 23.33
CA GLN A 200 12.92 -7.02 24.18
C GLN A 200 14.02 -8.07 24.44
N THR A 201 13.61 -9.30 24.79
CA THR A 201 14.54 -10.40 25.08
C THR A 201 15.30 -10.88 23.84
N ARG A 202 14.60 -11.06 22.70
CA ARG A 202 15.17 -11.64 21.47
C ARG A 202 15.97 -10.63 20.64
N PHE A 203 15.41 -9.44 20.43
CA PHE A 203 16.00 -8.39 19.61
C PHE A 203 16.65 -7.31 20.46
N GLY A 204 15.98 -6.85 21.53
CA GLY A 204 16.42 -5.68 22.29
C GLY A 204 17.83 -5.84 22.89
N LYS A 205 18.14 -6.99 23.48
CA LYS A 205 19.50 -7.30 23.96
C LYS A 205 20.57 -7.22 22.85
N LYS A 206 20.23 -7.64 21.63
CA LYS A 206 21.13 -7.58 20.46
C LYS A 206 21.32 -6.14 19.98
N ILE A 207 20.24 -5.37 19.91
CA ILE A 207 20.24 -3.95 19.54
C ILE A 207 21.13 -3.17 20.52
N VAL A 208 20.89 -3.30 21.82
CA VAL A 208 21.71 -2.67 22.87
C VAL A 208 23.18 -3.08 22.74
N LYS A 209 23.47 -4.38 22.61
CA LYS A 209 24.85 -4.89 22.49
C LYS A 209 25.59 -4.36 21.25
N LYS A 210 24.88 -4.12 20.14
CA LYS A 210 25.48 -3.73 18.85
C LYS A 210 25.63 -2.22 18.69
N TYR A 211 24.65 -1.43 19.14
CA TYR A 211 24.59 0.00 18.84
C TYR A 211 24.92 0.91 20.04
N ARG A 212 24.79 0.43 21.28
CA ARG A 212 25.04 1.24 22.49
C ARG A 212 26.50 1.20 22.94
N LYS A 213 27.24 2.30 22.70
CA LYS A 213 28.69 2.39 22.98
C LYS A 213 29.10 2.19 24.45
N ASN A 214 28.21 2.44 25.41
CA ASN A 214 28.45 2.29 26.85
C ASN A 214 27.24 1.62 27.54
N ALA A 215 26.85 0.42 27.10
CA ALA A 215 25.69 -0.28 27.66
C ALA A 215 25.92 -0.72 29.13
N THR A 216 24.93 -0.50 30.00
CA THR A 216 24.98 -1.02 31.37
C THR A 216 24.81 -2.54 31.38
N LYS A 217 25.27 -3.20 32.46
CA LYS A 217 25.04 -4.65 32.66
C LYS A 217 23.54 -4.98 32.65
N GLU A 218 22.69 -4.09 33.17
CA GLU A 218 21.24 -4.26 33.18
C GLU A 218 20.65 -4.17 31.77
N SER A 219 21.02 -3.14 30.99
CA SER A 219 20.60 -2.97 29.60
C SER A 219 20.95 -4.18 28.74
N LEU A 220 22.17 -4.72 28.89
CA LEU A 220 22.64 -5.92 28.18
C LEU A 220 21.90 -7.20 28.62
N LEU A 221 21.50 -7.29 29.90
CA LEU A 221 20.80 -8.44 30.45
C LEU A 221 19.31 -8.45 30.10
N LYS A 222 18.64 -7.28 30.09
CA LYS A 222 17.19 -7.16 29.88
C LYS A 222 16.83 -6.84 28.43
N GLY A 223 17.43 -5.81 27.84
CA GLY A 223 17.08 -5.32 26.51
C GLY A 223 15.70 -4.63 26.42
N ASP A 224 15.15 -4.20 27.56
CA ASP A 224 13.85 -3.53 27.69
C ASP A 224 13.95 -1.98 27.65
N ASP A 225 15.15 -1.46 27.40
CA ASP A 225 15.49 -0.03 27.37
C ASP A 225 16.05 0.43 26.01
N VAL A 226 15.75 -0.30 24.93
CA VAL A 226 16.11 0.07 23.54
C VAL A 226 15.51 1.43 23.20
N THR A 227 16.33 2.36 22.70
CA THR A 227 15.85 3.65 22.19
C THR A 227 15.36 3.54 20.75
N PHE A 228 14.54 4.50 20.32
CA PHE A 228 14.06 4.54 18.94
C PHE A 228 15.20 4.72 17.93
N SER A 229 16.21 5.53 18.24
CA SER A 229 17.39 5.73 17.41
C SER A 229 18.20 4.44 17.19
N GLU A 230 18.43 3.67 18.26
CA GLU A 230 19.10 2.35 18.15
C GLU A 230 18.26 1.32 17.40
N PHE A 231 16.93 1.36 17.54
CA PHE A 231 16.02 0.53 16.75
C PHE A 231 16.03 0.90 15.26
N VAL A 232 16.14 2.19 14.92
CA VAL A 232 16.30 2.66 13.54
C VAL A 232 17.62 2.18 12.94
N ASP A 233 18.72 2.28 13.66
CA ASP A 233 20.02 1.73 13.22
C ASP A 233 20.01 0.20 13.06
N PHE A 234 19.18 -0.49 13.83
CA PHE A 234 18.94 -1.92 13.68
C PHE A 234 18.16 -2.26 12.41
N VAL A 235 16.96 -1.70 12.20
CA VAL A 235 16.13 -2.05 11.04
C VAL A 235 16.76 -1.61 9.71
N THR A 236 17.53 -0.52 9.72
CA THR A 236 18.32 -0.05 8.56
C THR A 236 19.72 -0.68 8.47
N GLY A 237 19.98 -1.74 9.24
CA GLY A 237 21.26 -2.44 9.29
C GLY A 237 21.49 -3.44 8.15
N GLY A 238 20.43 -3.86 7.45
CA GLY A 238 20.43 -4.66 6.21
C GLY A 238 20.97 -6.10 6.27
N ALA A 239 21.95 -6.40 7.12
CA ALA A 239 22.79 -7.60 7.02
C ALA A 239 22.33 -8.81 7.85
N GLU A 240 21.21 -8.73 8.58
CA GLU A 240 20.75 -9.81 9.47
C GLU A 240 19.33 -10.25 9.09
N ASN A 241 19.07 -11.56 9.02
CA ASN A 241 17.72 -12.12 8.81
C ASN A 241 16.68 -11.58 9.81
N GLU A 242 17.14 -11.17 11.01
CA GLU A 242 16.30 -10.57 12.04
C GLU A 242 15.84 -9.14 11.73
N THR A 243 16.52 -8.41 10.83
CA THR A 243 16.02 -7.13 10.30
C THR A 243 14.82 -7.30 9.37
N HIS A 244 14.53 -8.51 8.90
CA HIS A 244 13.45 -8.81 7.96
C HIS A 244 12.13 -9.24 8.64
N ASN A 245 11.86 -8.82 9.88
CA ASN A 245 10.63 -9.18 10.61
C ASN A 245 9.38 -8.48 10.02
N GLU A 246 8.24 -9.19 9.96
CA GLU A 246 6.97 -8.66 9.41
C GLU A 246 6.48 -7.33 10.03
N HIS A 247 6.90 -7.00 11.26
CA HIS A 247 6.49 -5.77 11.92
C HIS A 247 7.19 -4.51 11.41
N TRP A 248 8.35 -4.63 10.75
CA TRP A 248 9.11 -3.50 10.22
C TRP A 248 9.65 -3.70 8.79
N ARG A 249 9.52 -4.90 8.18
CA ARG A 249 9.67 -5.10 6.73
C ARG A 249 8.74 -4.15 5.94
N SER A 250 9.08 -3.76 4.72
CA SER A 250 8.20 -2.90 3.88
C SER A 250 6.86 -3.59 3.55
N ILE A 251 5.83 -2.81 3.21
CA ILE A 251 4.55 -3.32 2.71
C ILE A 251 4.75 -3.97 1.34
N TYR A 252 5.59 -3.37 0.48
CA TYR A 252 5.99 -3.92 -0.81
C TYR A 252 6.51 -5.37 -0.71
N GLU A 253 7.46 -5.65 0.19
CA GLU A 253 8.00 -7.00 0.39
C GLU A 253 7.05 -7.97 1.12
N LEU A 254 6.00 -7.48 1.77
CA LEU A 254 5.02 -8.32 2.47
C LEU A 254 3.85 -8.70 1.57
N CYS A 255 3.46 -7.81 0.65
CA CYS A 255 2.21 -7.93 -0.12
C CYS A 255 2.39 -7.93 -1.63
N HIS A 256 3.59 -7.66 -2.16
CA HIS A 256 3.90 -7.72 -3.60
C HIS A 256 2.84 -7.03 -4.49
N PRO A 257 2.51 -5.74 -4.25
CA PRO A 257 1.34 -5.10 -4.85
C PRO A 257 1.29 -5.10 -6.37
N CYS A 258 2.43 -4.99 -7.05
CA CYS A 258 2.51 -5.02 -8.51
C CYS A 258 2.35 -6.44 -9.11
N ILE A 259 2.45 -7.49 -8.29
CA ILE A 259 2.18 -8.88 -8.69
C ILE A 259 0.72 -9.24 -8.37
N VAL A 260 0.21 -8.81 -7.22
CA VAL A 260 -1.15 -9.16 -6.75
C VAL A 260 -2.23 -8.31 -7.44
N ASN A 261 -1.91 -7.07 -7.81
CA ASN A 261 -2.80 -6.07 -8.39
C ASN A 261 -4.06 -5.82 -7.51
N TYR A 262 -3.85 -5.11 -6.39
CA TYR A 262 -4.90 -4.83 -5.40
C TYR A 262 -5.96 -3.86 -5.94
N ASN A 263 -7.23 -4.28 -5.89
CA ASN A 263 -8.39 -3.48 -6.33
C ASN A 263 -9.22 -2.88 -5.17
N LEU A 264 -8.78 -3.09 -3.92
CA LEU A 264 -9.32 -2.47 -2.72
C LEU A 264 -8.15 -1.99 -1.86
N VAL A 265 -7.80 -0.70 -1.96
CA VAL A 265 -6.64 -0.10 -1.26
C VAL A 265 -7.13 0.84 -0.16
N SER A 266 -7.24 0.35 1.07
CA SER A 266 -7.64 1.15 2.23
C SER A 266 -6.44 1.86 2.87
N LYS A 267 -6.63 3.11 3.29
CA LYS A 267 -5.67 3.85 4.10
C LYS A 267 -6.10 3.80 5.59
N TYR A 268 -5.16 3.60 6.50
CA TYR A 268 -5.39 3.50 7.96
C TYR A 268 -6.00 4.78 8.58
N GLU A 269 -5.86 5.88 7.85
CA GLU A 269 -6.37 7.22 8.05
C GLU A 269 -7.89 7.30 7.79
N SER A 270 -8.40 6.59 6.78
CA SER A 270 -9.84 6.45 6.40
C SER A 270 -10.41 5.05 6.71
N LEU A 271 -9.79 4.35 7.66
CA LEU A 271 -9.97 2.93 7.88
C LEU A 271 -11.42 2.51 8.16
N THR A 272 -12.20 3.34 8.86
CA THR A 272 -13.56 2.97 9.27
C THR A 272 -14.53 3.10 8.11
N GLU A 273 -14.39 4.17 7.34
CA GLU A 273 -15.17 4.50 6.15
C GLU A 273 -14.88 3.50 5.02
N ASP A 274 -13.59 3.24 4.76
CA ASP A 274 -13.14 2.21 3.81
C ASP A 274 -13.67 0.81 4.22
N ALA A 275 -13.61 0.46 5.52
CA ALA A 275 -14.05 -0.85 5.99
C ALA A 275 -15.56 -1.05 5.86
N THR A 276 -16.36 -0.02 6.15
CA THR A 276 -17.82 -0.07 5.93
C THR A 276 -18.14 -0.27 4.46
N GLU A 277 -17.51 0.50 3.56
CA GLU A 277 -17.72 0.33 2.11
C GLU A 277 -17.32 -1.06 1.61
N ILE A 278 -16.16 -1.55 2.02
CA ILE A 278 -15.69 -2.89 1.63
C ILE A 278 -16.64 -3.98 2.12
N LEU A 279 -17.12 -3.90 3.37
CA LEU A 279 -18.06 -4.88 3.93
C LEU A 279 -19.44 -4.81 3.26
N GLU A 280 -19.94 -3.61 2.94
CA GLU A 280 -21.15 -3.46 2.11
C GLU A 280 -20.98 -4.11 0.74
N ARG A 281 -19.86 -3.85 0.05
CA ARG A 281 -19.54 -4.40 -1.29
C ARG A 281 -19.46 -5.93 -1.32
N LEU A 282 -19.14 -6.56 -0.18
CA LEU A 282 -19.05 -8.02 -0.03
C LEU A 282 -20.37 -8.68 0.41
N GLY A 283 -21.45 -7.91 0.64
CA GLY A 283 -22.67 -8.41 1.28
C GLY A 283 -22.52 -8.71 2.78
N ALA A 284 -21.44 -8.22 3.39
CA ALA A 284 -21.05 -8.45 4.78
C ALA A 284 -21.31 -7.25 5.70
N GLY A 285 -22.05 -6.24 5.25
CA GLY A 285 -22.36 -5.00 6.01
C GLY A 285 -23.15 -5.17 7.31
N TRP A 286 -23.54 -6.41 7.65
CA TRP A 286 -24.07 -6.77 8.97
C TRP A 286 -22.97 -6.88 10.04
N VAL A 287 -21.69 -7.04 9.65
CA VAL A 287 -20.54 -6.91 10.55
C VAL A 287 -20.08 -5.45 10.59
N ARG A 288 -19.81 -4.92 11.78
CA ARG A 288 -19.24 -3.57 11.94
C ARG A 288 -17.75 -3.65 12.23
N PHE A 289 -16.95 -2.84 11.52
CA PHE A 289 -15.53 -2.76 11.78
C PHE A 289 -15.24 -2.04 13.12
N PRO A 290 -14.39 -2.57 14.02
CA PRO A 290 -14.18 -1.95 15.33
C PRO A 290 -13.40 -0.62 15.24
N THR A 291 -14.04 0.46 15.70
CA THR A 291 -13.44 1.79 15.82
C THR A 291 -12.36 1.85 16.91
N LYS A 292 -11.37 2.74 16.75
CA LYS A 292 -10.32 2.97 17.76
C LYS A 292 -10.93 3.61 19.03
N PRO A 293 -10.60 3.15 20.25
CA PRO A 293 -11.04 3.82 21.47
C PRO A 293 -10.48 5.24 21.56
N GLN A 294 -11.34 6.24 21.80
CA GLN A 294 -10.96 7.65 21.87
C GLN A 294 -9.90 7.97 22.95
N SER A 295 -9.81 7.15 24.00
CA SER A 295 -8.88 7.31 25.11
C SER A 295 -7.41 7.01 24.79
N ARG A 296 -7.11 6.39 23.63
CA ARG A 296 -5.74 6.09 23.20
C ARG A 296 -5.23 7.15 22.23
N GLU A 297 -4.29 7.97 22.69
CA GLU A 297 -3.61 8.95 21.84
C GLU A 297 -2.89 8.26 20.67
N SER A 298 -3.21 8.69 19.45
CA SER A 298 -2.68 8.18 18.18
C SER A 298 -1.14 8.12 18.13
N THR A 299 -0.61 7.28 17.23
CA THR A 299 0.82 7.29 16.90
C THR A 299 1.19 8.57 16.14
N SER A 300 0.33 9.08 15.26
CA SER A 300 0.55 10.30 14.48
C SER A 300 0.92 11.50 15.34
N LYS A 301 0.19 11.73 16.44
CA LYS A 301 0.48 12.79 17.43
C LYS A 301 1.84 12.68 18.14
N LYS A 302 2.54 11.56 17.98
CA LYS A 302 3.85 11.32 18.58
C LYS A 302 5.00 11.43 17.59
N LEU A 303 4.75 11.40 16.28
CA LEU A 303 5.77 11.30 15.23
C LEU A 303 6.94 12.25 15.46
N ASP A 304 6.67 13.55 15.53
CA ASP A 304 7.65 14.62 15.80
C ASP A 304 8.64 14.25 16.92
N ARG A 305 8.16 13.89 18.12
CA ARG A 305 8.99 13.55 19.29
C ARG A 305 10.01 12.44 19.02
N TYR A 306 9.67 11.46 18.19
CA TYR A 306 10.55 10.32 17.91
C TYR A 306 11.46 10.61 16.73
N TYR A 307 10.93 11.21 15.66
CA TYR A 307 11.67 11.50 14.44
C TYR A 307 12.65 12.66 14.59
N SER A 308 12.38 13.65 15.45
CA SER A 308 13.32 14.73 15.79
C SER A 308 14.55 14.27 16.60
N SER A 309 14.51 13.06 17.17
CA SER A 309 15.67 12.43 17.81
C SER A 309 16.64 11.73 16.85
N LEU A 310 16.29 11.64 15.57
CA LEU A 310 17.09 10.94 14.56
C LEU A 310 18.04 11.89 13.83
N SER A 311 19.21 11.38 13.47
CA SER A 311 20.13 12.08 12.57
C SER A 311 19.62 12.06 11.12
N LEU A 312 20.03 13.05 10.31
CA LEU A 312 19.73 13.09 8.87
C LEU A 312 20.07 11.77 8.16
N LYS A 313 21.22 11.15 8.51
CA LYS A 313 21.66 9.87 7.96
C LYS A 313 20.72 8.70 8.31
N GLN A 314 20.06 8.74 9.47
CA GLN A 314 19.07 7.75 9.85
C GLN A 314 17.75 7.98 9.09
N LEU A 315 17.33 9.24 8.90
CA LEU A 315 16.15 9.59 8.12
C LEU A 315 16.31 9.20 6.64
N GLN A 316 17.48 9.43 6.04
CA GLN A 316 17.82 8.98 4.68
C GLN A 316 17.71 7.46 4.55
N LYS A 317 18.38 6.69 5.43
CA LYS A 317 18.29 5.22 5.44
C LYS A 317 16.86 4.68 5.62
N LEU A 318 16.02 5.35 6.41
CA LEU A 318 14.61 4.97 6.57
C LEU A 318 13.80 5.28 5.30
N THR A 319 14.13 6.37 4.62
CA THR A 319 13.54 6.74 3.33
C THR A 319 13.90 5.70 2.28
N ASP A 320 15.17 5.30 2.18
CA ASP A 320 15.64 4.24 1.28
C ASP A 320 14.91 2.91 1.55
N LEU A 321 14.82 2.51 2.82
CA LEU A 321 14.15 1.27 3.27
C LEU A 321 12.67 1.21 2.90
N TYR A 322 11.97 2.36 2.89
CA TYR A 322 10.53 2.44 2.60
C TYR A 322 10.20 3.18 1.30
N ARG A 323 11.18 3.42 0.41
CA ARG A 323 11.00 4.20 -0.83
C ARG A 323 9.83 3.70 -1.68
N LEU A 324 9.70 2.37 -1.81
CA LEU A 324 8.61 1.75 -2.57
C LEU A 324 7.26 1.86 -1.84
N ASP A 325 7.21 1.77 -0.50
CA ASP A 325 5.97 1.98 0.26
C ASP A 325 5.48 3.44 0.15
N LEU A 326 6.40 4.41 0.14
CA LEU A 326 6.10 5.84 -0.03
C LEU A 326 5.53 6.10 -1.43
N ARG A 327 6.22 5.62 -2.48
CA ARG A 327 5.81 5.79 -3.88
C ARG A 327 4.48 5.10 -4.17
N LEU A 328 4.40 3.79 -3.97
CA LEU A 328 3.26 2.96 -4.39
C LEU A 328 1.93 3.41 -3.77
N PHE A 329 1.97 3.83 -2.51
CA PHE A 329 0.76 4.18 -1.76
C PHE A 329 0.54 5.69 -1.58
N ASP A 330 1.25 6.53 -2.35
CA ASP A 330 1.07 7.98 -2.39
C ASP A 330 1.15 8.60 -0.98
N TYR A 331 2.31 8.49 -0.36
CA TYR A 331 2.63 9.06 0.96
C TYR A 331 3.82 10.03 0.87
N SER A 332 3.68 11.23 1.41
CA SER A 332 4.77 12.21 1.46
C SER A 332 5.52 12.15 2.79
N LEU A 333 6.85 12.25 2.74
CA LEU A 333 7.66 12.48 3.94
C LEU A 333 7.29 13.79 4.65
N GLU A 334 6.79 14.78 3.91
CA GLU A 334 6.36 16.07 4.46
C GLU A 334 5.20 15.91 5.45
N ASP A 335 4.33 14.92 5.26
CA ASP A 335 3.21 14.59 6.16
C ASP A 335 3.68 14.21 7.58
N VAL A 336 4.95 13.83 7.73
CA VAL A 336 5.53 13.31 8.98
C VAL A 336 6.72 14.13 9.47
N LEU A 337 7.57 14.64 8.57
CA LEU A 337 8.79 15.38 8.90
C LEU A 337 8.62 16.90 8.74
N GLY A 338 7.60 17.36 8.00
CA GLY A 338 7.42 18.79 7.67
C GLY A 338 8.38 19.33 6.60
N PHE A 339 9.20 18.47 5.98
CA PHE A 339 10.12 18.81 4.90
C PHE A 339 10.44 17.58 4.04
N SER A 340 10.77 17.81 2.77
CA SER A 340 11.28 16.77 1.87
C SER A 340 12.77 16.48 2.11
N LEU A 341 13.16 15.21 1.96
CA LEU A 341 14.55 14.78 1.90
C LEU A 341 14.94 14.66 0.42
N ALA A 342 15.61 15.69 -0.08
CA ALA A 342 16.08 15.80 -1.47
C ALA A 342 17.21 14.81 -1.81
#